data_AF-A0A536KHD6-F1
#
_entry.id   AF-A0A536KHD6-F1
#
_cell.length_a   1.000
_cell.length_b   1.000
_cell.length_c   1.000
_cell.angle_alpha   90.00
_cell.angle_beta   90.00
_cell.angle_gamma   90.00
#
_symmetry.space_group_name_H-M   'P 1'
#
loop_
_entity.id
_entity.type
_entity.pdbx_description
1 polymer ?
#
loop_
_entity_poly.entity_id
_entity_poly.type
_entity_poly.pdbx_seq_one_letter_code
_entity_poly.pdbx_strand_id
1 'polypeptide(L)'
;MGLPDRGRGTAGRLLGWLGERAHPRHCERSGYGAALAQRLVRSGPGLGADPGRTEHASLSGHVCAALGHAPAGRRSVALHFDPNQGWSTLFPTEWTLSNSGAQTTFTGSGQLMSVVLGNDTSNLPNTPLSAGKEVRQESPVEIYGKTTYITVYQLSAGGFEYDSSAKFSATKSLLFSFRDTAARSGDTGLFKQLLASVIVT
;
A
#
# COMPACT_ATOMS: atom_id res chain seq x y z
N MET A 1 32.81 38.24 47.25
CA MET A 1 33.87 39.08 46.66
C MET A 1 34.34 38.41 45.37
N GLY A 2 34.38 39.14 44.24
CA GLY A 2 35.11 38.77 43.02
C GLY A 2 34.33 38.15 41.85
N LEU A 3 33.83 39.00 40.94
CA LEU A 3 33.62 38.78 39.49
C LEU A 3 34.52 39.80 38.75
N PRO A 4 34.74 39.80 37.41
CA PRO A 4 34.64 38.75 36.37
C PRO A 4 35.87 38.75 35.41
N ASP A 5 35.90 37.91 34.36
CA ASP A 5 36.53 38.30 33.09
C ASP A 5 35.92 37.60 31.85
N ARG A 6 36.01 38.31 30.72
CA ARG A 6 35.36 38.16 29.41
C ARG A 6 36.31 37.63 28.34
N GLY A 7 35.74 37.04 27.29
CA GLY A 7 36.30 36.97 25.93
C GLY A 7 35.29 36.28 24.99
N ARG A 8 34.36 36.99 24.33
CA ARG A 8 34.44 37.68 23.01
C ARG A 8 35.13 36.88 21.89
N GLY A 9 34.31 36.49 20.90
CA GLY A 9 34.73 35.99 19.58
C GLY A 9 33.60 36.09 18.54
N THR A 10 33.44 37.31 18.00
CA THR A 10 32.98 37.72 16.65
C THR A 10 31.98 36.90 15.81
N ALA A 11 30.95 37.64 15.38
CA ALA A 11 30.05 37.37 14.27
C ALA A 11 30.73 37.41 12.90
N GLY A 12 30.27 36.57 11.97
CA GLY A 12 30.48 36.68 10.53
C GLY A 12 29.15 36.50 9.81
N ARG A 13 28.74 37.52 9.05
CA ARG A 13 27.49 37.62 8.29
C ARG A 13 27.84 37.65 6.79
N LEU A 14 26.88 37.25 5.94
CA LEU A 14 26.70 37.49 4.48
C LEU A 14 26.97 36.33 3.49
N LEU A 15 25.83 35.81 3.00
CA LEU A 15 25.35 35.77 1.59
C LEU A 15 26.24 35.19 0.47
N GLY A 16 25.71 34.16 -0.18
CA GLY A 16 26.00 33.77 -1.56
C GLY A 16 24.95 32.78 -2.07
N TRP A 17 24.09 33.21 -3.00
CA TRP A 17 23.13 32.39 -3.75
C TRP A 17 23.61 32.25 -5.21
N LEU A 18 23.03 31.26 -5.92
CA LEU A 18 23.34 30.75 -7.28
C LEU A 18 24.60 29.85 -7.35
N GLY A 19 24.57 28.60 -7.80
CA GLY A 19 23.53 27.77 -8.40
C GLY A 19 24.22 26.85 -9.42
N GLU A 20 24.19 25.52 -9.27
CA GLU A 20 24.61 24.61 -10.34
C GLU A 20 24.10 23.17 -10.17
N ARG A 21 23.19 22.80 -11.09
CA ARG A 21 23.02 21.54 -11.83
C ARG A 21 23.12 20.19 -11.10
N ALA A 22 22.00 19.48 -11.17
CA ALA A 22 21.84 18.07 -10.90
C ALA A 22 22.67 17.17 -11.83
N HIS A 23 23.21 16.09 -11.26
CA HIS A 23 23.51 14.84 -11.95
C HIS A 23 22.94 13.68 -11.11
N PRO A 24 22.08 12.81 -11.67
CA PRO A 24 21.65 11.59 -10.98
C PRO A 24 22.75 10.53 -11.13
N ARG A 25 23.26 9.99 -10.02
CA ARG A 25 24.10 8.80 -10.03
C ARG A 25 23.29 7.58 -9.58
N HIS A 26 23.22 6.62 -10.51
CA HIS A 26 23.15 5.17 -10.34
C HIS A 26 22.08 4.56 -9.41
N CYS A 27 21.06 3.97 -10.05
CA CYS A 27 20.45 2.74 -9.55
C CYS A 27 21.48 1.61 -9.66
N GLU A 28 21.83 1.01 -8.52
CA GLU A 28 22.61 -0.22 -8.47
C GLU A 28 21.72 -1.43 -8.14
N ARG A 29 22.18 -2.57 -8.62
CA ARG A 29 21.47 -3.78 -9.01
C ARG A 29 21.44 -4.77 -7.84
N SER A 30 20.28 -5.32 -7.48
CA SER A 30 20.21 -6.63 -6.81
C SER A 30 18.95 -7.35 -7.24
N GLY A 31 19.15 -8.49 -7.92
CA GLY A 31 18.09 -9.30 -8.51
C GLY A 31 17.44 -10.23 -7.50
N TYR A 32 16.25 -10.73 -7.84
CA TYR A 32 15.90 -12.16 -7.91
C TYR A 32 14.41 -12.29 -8.31
N GLY A 33 14.15 -12.96 -9.44
CA GLY A 33 12.95 -13.76 -9.72
C GLY A 33 11.67 -13.05 -10.19
N ALA A 34 11.50 -12.90 -11.51
CA ALA A 34 10.23 -12.57 -12.16
C ALA A 34 9.62 -13.82 -12.82
N ALA A 35 8.29 -13.99 -12.74
CA ALA A 35 7.53 -14.90 -13.59
C ALA A 35 6.19 -14.26 -14.03
N LEU A 36 5.80 -14.61 -15.24
CA LEU A 36 5.04 -13.88 -16.27
C LEU A 36 3.51 -14.05 -16.18
N ALA A 37 2.75 -13.05 -16.64
CA ALA A 37 1.36 -13.18 -17.10
C ALA A 37 1.24 -12.72 -18.56
N GLN A 38 0.41 -13.40 -19.37
CA GLN A 38 0.03 -12.96 -20.73
C GLN A 38 -1.49 -12.97 -20.88
N ARG A 39 -2.06 -11.94 -21.53
CA ARG A 39 -3.40 -12.00 -22.11
C ARG A 39 -3.46 -11.39 -23.52
N LEU A 40 -4.06 -12.19 -24.39
CA LEU A 40 -4.62 -12.00 -25.73
C LEU A 40 -4.71 -10.58 -26.32
N VAL A 41 -4.27 -10.47 -27.58
CA VAL A 41 -4.94 -9.67 -28.62
C VAL A 41 -5.19 -10.57 -29.84
N ARG A 42 -6.40 -10.49 -30.41
CA ARG A 42 -6.94 -11.33 -31.48
C ARG A 42 -6.85 -10.65 -32.86
N SER A 43 -6.46 -11.46 -33.87
CA SER A 43 -7.02 -11.57 -35.24
C SER A 43 -6.59 -10.65 -36.41
N GLY A 44 -6.08 -11.27 -37.49
CA GLY A 44 -6.14 -10.81 -38.89
C GLY A 44 -5.15 -11.51 -39.84
N PRO A 45 -5.56 -12.14 -40.98
CA PRO A 45 -4.75 -13.15 -41.69
C PRO A 45 -3.94 -12.59 -42.89
N GLY A 46 -2.73 -13.12 -43.11
CA GLY A 46 -1.92 -12.79 -44.29
C GLY A 46 -0.62 -13.57 -44.39
N LEU A 47 -0.64 -14.63 -45.19
CA LEU A 47 0.43 -15.18 -46.04
C LEU A 47 1.87 -15.32 -45.47
N GLY A 48 2.20 -16.57 -45.10
CA GLY A 48 3.44 -17.29 -45.42
C GLY A 48 4.82 -16.66 -45.20
N ALA A 49 5.56 -17.15 -44.20
CA ALA A 49 6.89 -17.76 -44.36
C ALA A 49 7.51 -18.19 -43.01
N ASP A 50 8.13 -19.37 -43.03
CA ASP A 50 9.24 -19.89 -42.20
C ASP A 50 8.99 -20.45 -40.77
N PRO A 51 9.27 -21.75 -40.50
CA PRO A 51 9.19 -22.36 -39.19
C PRO A 51 10.57 -22.34 -38.51
N GLY A 52 10.86 -21.32 -37.70
CA GLY A 52 12.16 -21.32 -37.03
C GLY A 52 12.53 -20.05 -36.27
N ARG A 53 11.63 -19.47 -35.46
CA ARG A 53 12.06 -18.44 -34.49
C ARG A 53 11.09 -18.31 -33.33
N THR A 54 11.39 -18.99 -32.23
CA THR A 54 10.72 -18.76 -30.95
C THR A 54 11.37 -17.52 -30.31
N GLU A 55 10.83 -16.33 -30.58
CA GLU A 55 11.22 -15.12 -29.88
C GLU A 55 10.61 -15.13 -28.47
N HIS A 56 11.43 -15.49 -27.48
CA HIS A 56 11.08 -15.43 -26.07
C HIS A 56 11.05 -13.96 -25.60
N ALA A 57 9.90 -13.30 -25.68
CA ALA A 57 9.69 -12.01 -25.03
C ALA A 57 9.52 -12.21 -23.51
N SER A 58 10.59 -11.93 -22.76
CA SER A 58 10.63 -11.90 -21.29
C SER A 58 10.07 -10.56 -20.78
N LEU A 59 8.89 -10.56 -20.16
CA LEU A 59 8.34 -9.38 -19.46
C LEU A 59 8.67 -9.47 -17.97
N SER A 60 9.81 -8.89 -17.59
CA SER A 60 10.13 -8.60 -16.20
C SER A 60 9.27 -7.42 -15.72
N GLY A 61 8.49 -7.62 -14.65
CA GLY A 61 7.64 -6.59 -14.05
C GLY A 61 8.47 -5.40 -13.57
N HIS A 62 8.32 -4.27 -14.26
CA HIS A 62 8.92 -3.00 -13.85
C HIS A 62 7.89 -2.22 -13.04
N VAL A 63 8.18 -2.01 -11.75
CA VAL A 63 7.56 -0.95 -10.96
C VAL A 63 8.11 0.36 -11.49
N CYS A 64 7.33 1.06 -12.32
CA CYS A 64 7.61 2.47 -12.58
C CYS A 64 7.11 3.26 -11.37
N ALA A 65 8.02 3.62 -10.47
CA ALA A 65 7.75 4.65 -9.47
C ALA A 65 7.46 5.95 -10.22
N ALA A 66 6.20 6.40 -10.20
CA ALA A 66 5.86 7.74 -10.64
C ALA A 66 6.40 8.74 -9.59
N LEU A 67 7.68 9.13 -9.74
CA LEU A 67 8.25 10.25 -9.00
C LEU A 67 7.71 11.57 -9.58
N GLY A 68 6.48 11.90 -9.20
CA GLY A 68 5.95 13.26 -9.34
C GLY A 68 6.36 14.09 -8.13
N HIS A 69 6.97 15.25 -8.35
CA HIS A 69 7.30 16.23 -7.31
C HIS A 69 6.01 16.68 -6.61
N ALA A 70 5.70 16.07 -5.47
CA ALA A 70 4.52 16.38 -4.69
C ALA A 70 4.77 17.69 -3.91
N PRO A 71 3.87 18.69 -3.97
CA PRO A 71 3.93 19.82 -3.06
C PRO A 71 3.89 19.29 -1.61
N ALA A 72 4.59 19.97 -0.70
CA ALA A 72 4.68 19.60 0.72
C ALA A 72 3.27 19.29 1.27
N GLY A 73 3.04 18.03 1.65
CA GLY A 73 1.74 17.55 2.15
C GLY A 73 1.13 16.36 1.38
N ARG A 74 1.69 15.92 0.25
CA ARG A 74 1.23 14.69 -0.43
C ARG A 74 2.13 13.51 -0.08
N ARG A 75 1.54 12.47 0.52
CA ARG A 75 2.16 11.15 0.74
C ARG A 75 2.25 10.42 -0.59
N SER A 76 3.43 9.89 -0.92
CA SER A 76 3.62 9.04 -2.10
C SER A 76 2.88 7.71 -1.93
N VAL A 77 2.26 7.23 -3.01
CA VAL A 77 1.48 5.97 -3.01
C VAL A 77 2.00 5.01 -4.06
N ALA A 78 1.90 3.72 -3.77
CA ALA A 78 2.19 2.60 -4.67
C ALA A 78 0.93 1.78 -4.93
N LEU A 79 0.88 1.11 -6.07
CA LEU A 79 -0.17 0.14 -6.41
C LEU A 79 0.31 -1.27 -6.05
N HIS A 80 -0.48 -1.98 -5.26
CA HIS A 80 -0.39 -3.43 -5.19
C HIS A 80 -1.46 -4.05 -6.08
N PHE A 81 -1.08 -5.00 -6.91
CA PHE A 81 -1.98 -5.81 -7.72
C PHE A 81 -1.61 -7.29 -7.55
N ASP A 82 -2.57 -8.10 -7.12
CA ASP A 82 -2.43 -9.55 -7.08
C ASP A 82 -3.19 -10.15 -8.29
N PRO A 83 -2.49 -10.56 -9.37
CA PRO A 83 -3.13 -11.13 -10.54
C PRO A 83 -3.72 -12.52 -10.28
N ASN A 84 -3.25 -13.26 -9.27
CA ASN A 84 -3.75 -14.58 -8.94
C ASN A 84 -5.05 -14.50 -8.14
N GLN A 85 -5.18 -13.46 -7.32
CA GLN A 85 -6.36 -13.22 -6.49
C GLN A 85 -7.34 -12.22 -7.11
N GLY A 86 -6.94 -11.51 -8.17
CA GLY A 86 -7.77 -10.60 -8.96
C GLY A 86 -8.29 -9.43 -8.14
N TRP A 87 -7.39 -8.74 -7.43
CA TRP A 87 -7.70 -7.48 -6.75
C TRP A 87 -6.46 -6.58 -6.69
N SER A 88 -6.69 -5.30 -6.43
CA SER A 88 -5.64 -4.30 -6.20
C SER A 88 -6.05 -3.26 -5.18
N THR A 89 -5.06 -2.57 -4.62
CA THR A 89 -5.24 -1.43 -3.72
C THR A 89 -4.06 -0.47 -3.85
N LEU A 90 -4.29 0.81 -3.55
CA LEU A 90 -3.20 1.75 -3.29
C LEU A 90 -2.75 1.65 -1.84
N PHE A 91 -1.47 1.88 -1.60
CA PHE A 91 -0.90 1.92 -0.25
C PHE A 91 0.29 2.89 -0.18
N PRO A 92 0.65 3.39 1.01
CA PRO A 92 1.83 4.26 1.16
C PRO A 92 3.13 3.61 0.72
N THR A 93 3.98 4.34 -0.02
CA THR A 93 5.25 3.80 -0.55
C THR A 93 6.25 3.37 0.51
N GLU A 94 6.17 3.94 1.71
CA GLU A 94 7.06 3.61 2.83
C GLU A 94 6.61 2.38 3.61
N TRP A 95 5.46 1.79 3.27
CA TRP A 95 5.03 0.54 3.87
C TRP A 95 5.69 -0.64 3.17
N THR A 96 6.02 -1.67 3.93
CA THR A 96 6.51 -2.94 3.39
C THR A 96 5.35 -3.88 3.12
N LEU A 97 5.51 -4.75 2.12
CA LEU A 97 4.48 -5.70 1.70
C LEU A 97 4.98 -7.14 1.89
N SER A 98 4.11 -8.01 2.39
CA SER A 98 4.32 -9.46 2.40
C SER A 98 3.05 -10.19 1.96
N ASN A 99 3.23 -11.31 1.25
CA ASN A 99 2.15 -12.20 0.85
C ASN A 99 2.38 -13.58 1.45
N SER A 100 1.32 -14.19 1.99
CA SER A 100 1.35 -15.55 2.51
C SER A 100 0.01 -16.24 2.23
N GLY A 101 -0.01 -17.15 1.26
CA GLY A 101 -1.22 -17.84 0.83
C GLY A 101 -2.32 -16.87 0.39
N ALA A 102 -3.46 -16.90 1.09
CA ALA A 102 -4.62 -16.04 0.82
C ALA A 102 -4.55 -14.66 1.52
N GLN A 103 -3.43 -14.33 2.16
CA GLN A 103 -3.29 -13.10 2.93
C GLN A 103 -2.18 -12.20 2.37
N THR A 104 -2.50 -10.93 2.21
CA THR A 104 -1.55 -9.85 1.92
C THR A 104 -1.48 -8.91 3.11
N THR A 105 -0.27 -8.62 3.58
CA THR A 105 -0.04 -7.71 4.71
C THR A 105 0.82 -6.53 4.27
N PHE A 106 0.38 -5.33 4.62
CA PHE A 106 1.12 -4.09 4.45
C PHE A 106 1.49 -3.54 5.83
N THR A 107 2.77 -3.25 6.05
CA THR A 107 3.29 -2.82 7.37
C THR A 107 3.92 -1.44 7.28
N GLY A 108 3.40 -0.51 8.07
CA GLY A 108 3.95 0.82 8.29
C GLY A 108 4.50 0.99 9.71
N SER A 109 4.91 2.21 10.03
CA SER A 109 5.33 2.56 11.40
C SER A 109 4.10 2.62 12.33
N GLY A 110 3.90 1.58 13.14
CA GLY A 110 2.74 1.47 14.06
C GLY A 110 1.41 1.14 13.39
N GLN A 111 1.43 0.93 12.07
CA GLN A 111 0.24 0.67 11.26
C GLN A 111 0.40 -0.66 10.52
N LEU A 112 -0.67 -1.43 10.42
CA LEU A 112 -0.69 -2.70 9.68
C LEU A 112 -2.03 -2.85 8.98
N MET A 113 -2.04 -3.12 7.69
CA MET A 113 -3.22 -3.54 6.94
C MET A 113 -3.06 -5.00 6.53
N SER A 114 -4.06 -5.81 6.79
CA SER A 114 -4.16 -7.18 6.32
C SER A 114 -5.37 -7.31 5.40
N VAL A 115 -5.18 -7.96 4.26
CA VAL A 115 -6.25 -8.33 3.34
C VAL A 115 -6.27 -9.84 3.23
N VAL A 116 -7.40 -10.46 3.57
CA VAL A 116 -7.57 -11.92 3.52
C VAL A 116 -8.62 -12.25 2.48
N LEU A 117 -8.26 -13.12 1.54
CA LEU A 117 -9.16 -13.67 0.54
C LEU A 117 -9.90 -14.91 1.08
N GLY A 118 -11.18 -14.98 0.78
CA GLY A 118 -12.01 -16.16 1.02
C GLY A 118 -13.04 -16.36 -0.09
N ASN A 119 -13.62 -17.55 -0.16
CA ASN A 119 -14.70 -17.84 -1.10
C ASN A 119 -16.05 -17.23 -0.67
N ASP A 120 -16.24 -17.13 0.65
CA ASP A 120 -17.42 -16.55 1.29
C ASP A 120 -16.98 -15.78 2.55
N THR A 121 -17.76 -14.79 2.94
CA THR A 121 -17.61 -14.08 4.22
C THR A 121 -17.65 -15.01 5.44
N SER A 122 -18.37 -16.14 5.39
CA SER A 122 -18.37 -17.13 6.46
C SER A 122 -17.04 -17.88 6.63
N ASN A 123 -16.19 -17.84 5.60
CA ASN A 123 -14.89 -18.50 5.58
C ASN A 123 -13.73 -17.53 5.90
N LEU A 124 -14.04 -16.26 6.17
CA LEU A 124 -13.05 -15.27 6.60
C LEU A 124 -12.80 -15.42 8.10
N PRO A 125 -11.60 -15.06 8.60
CA PRO A 125 -11.33 -15.05 10.02
C PRO A 125 -12.35 -14.21 10.81
N ASN A 126 -12.70 -14.67 12.00
CA ASN A 126 -13.44 -13.85 12.95
C ASN A 126 -12.50 -12.74 13.46
N THR A 127 -12.94 -11.50 13.35
CA THR A 127 -12.20 -10.32 13.82
C THR A 127 -12.55 -9.97 15.27
N PRO A 128 -11.68 -9.22 15.99
CA PRO A 128 -10.38 -8.64 15.58
C PRO A 128 -9.20 -9.64 15.63
N LEU A 129 -8.14 -9.34 14.88
CA LEU A 129 -6.84 -10.05 14.85
C LEU A 129 -6.11 -10.02 16.21
N SER A 130 -6.37 -9.00 17.02
CA SER A 130 -5.75 -8.81 18.35
C SER A 130 -6.81 -8.68 19.44
N ALA A 131 -6.46 -8.94 20.70
CA ALA A 131 -7.40 -8.78 21.83
C ALA A 131 -7.88 -7.31 21.96
N GLY A 132 -9.09 -7.04 21.49
CA GLY A 132 -9.73 -5.74 21.52
C GLY A 132 -11.20 -5.85 21.91
N LYS A 133 -11.81 -4.69 22.16
CA LYS A 133 -13.23 -4.55 22.45
C LYS A 133 -13.90 -3.80 21.31
N GLU A 134 -14.98 -4.34 20.76
CA GLU A 134 -15.82 -3.58 19.83
C GLU A 134 -16.37 -2.33 20.53
N VAL A 135 -16.14 -1.16 19.93
CA VAL A 135 -16.62 0.11 20.48
C VAL A 135 -17.76 0.71 19.66
N ARG A 136 -17.79 0.49 18.35
CA ARG A 136 -18.88 0.91 17.47
C ARG A 136 -18.79 0.26 16.09
N GLN A 137 -19.88 0.36 15.36
CA GLN A 137 -19.95 0.16 13.92
C GLN A 137 -20.21 1.51 13.23
N GLU A 138 -19.49 1.81 12.17
CA GLU A 138 -19.70 3.03 11.38
C GLU A 138 -20.64 2.79 10.20
N SER A 139 -21.37 3.86 9.82
CA SER A 139 -22.34 3.89 8.71
C SER A 139 -21.76 3.36 7.39
N PRO A 140 -22.62 2.95 6.44
CA PRO A 140 -22.17 2.17 5.30
C PRO A 140 -21.03 2.81 4.52
N VAL A 141 -20.03 2.01 4.19
CA VAL A 141 -18.95 2.35 3.28
C VAL A 141 -19.06 1.50 2.02
N GLU A 142 -18.57 2.03 0.90
CA GLU A 142 -18.52 1.33 -0.37
C GLU A 142 -17.11 0.80 -0.63
N ILE A 143 -17.00 -0.50 -0.88
CA ILE A 143 -15.78 -1.14 -1.37
C ILE A 143 -16.10 -1.66 -2.77
N TYR A 144 -15.64 -0.96 -3.81
CA TYR A 144 -15.84 -1.35 -5.21
C TYR A 144 -17.30 -1.74 -5.54
N GLY A 145 -18.25 -0.87 -5.19
CA GLY A 145 -19.70 -1.06 -5.41
C GLY A 145 -20.37 -2.09 -4.50
N LYS A 146 -19.69 -2.51 -3.42
CA LYS A 146 -20.26 -3.30 -2.33
C LYS A 146 -20.39 -2.46 -1.08
N THR A 147 -21.65 -2.27 -0.67
CA THR A 147 -21.99 -1.65 0.61
C THR A 147 -21.65 -2.59 1.77
N THR A 148 -20.88 -2.09 2.73
CA THR A 148 -20.52 -2.82 3.96
C THR A 148 -20.37 -1.83 5.12
N TYR A 149 -19.97 -2.33 6.30
CA TYR A 149 -19.74 -1.53 7.50
C TYR A 149 -18.28 -1.64 7.94
N ILE A 150 -17.84 -0.65 8.72
CA ILE A 150 -16.56 -0.73 9.44
C ILE A 150 -16.89 -1.01 10.90
N THR A 151 -16.40 -2.13 11.42
CA THR A 151 -16.41 -2.38 12.85
C THR A 151 -15.13 -1.82 13.45
N VAL A 152 -15.26 -1.02 14.50
CA VAL A 152 -14.14 -0.37 15.19
C VAL A 152 -13.93 -1.04 16.53
N TYR A 153 -12.70 -1.51 16.76
CA TYR A 153 -12.25 -2.15 17.98
C TYR A 153 -11.20 -1.27 18.67
N GLN A 154 -11.31 -1.13 19.99
CA GLN A 154 -10.25 -0.56 20.81
C GLN A 154 -9.34 -1.68 21.31
N LEU A 155 -8.04 -1.55 21.08
CA LEU A 155 -7.06 -2.56 21.50
C LEU A 155 -6.77 -2.48 22.99
N SER A 156 -6.55 -3.63 23.64
CA SER A 156 -6.24 -3.69 25.07
C SER A 156 -4.92 -2.99 25.44
N ALA A 157 -3.96 -2.98 24.51
CA ALA A 157 -2.66 -2.31 24.66
C ALA A 157 -2.68 -0.82 24.25
N GLY A 158 -3.86 -0.27 23.93
CA GLY A 158 -3.99 1.04 23.29
C GLY A 158 -3.89 0.97 21.77
N GLY A 159 -4.41 2.00 21.09
CA GLY A 159 -4.62 1.98 19.65
C GLY A 159 -5.97 1.38 19.27
N PHE A 160 -6.17 1.23 17.96
CA PHE A 160 -7.43 0.78 17.38
C PHE A 160 -7.19 -0.24 16.26
N GLU A 161 -8.20 -1.08 16.04
CA GLU A 161 -8.29 -1.97 14.91
C GLU A 161 -9.64 -1.76 14.22
N TYR A 162 -9.65 -1.81 12.89
CA TYR A 162 -10.80 -1.56 12.05
C TYR A 162 -10.95 -2.71 11.08
N ASP A 163 -12.15 -3.27 10.99
CA ASP A 163 -12.42 -4.38 10.09
C ASP A 163 -13.61 -4.10 9.20
N SER A 164 -13.50 -4.55 7.96
CA SER A 164 -14.59 -4.53 7.00
C SER A 164 -14.45 -5.70 6.05
N SER A 165 -15.56 -6.34 5.69
CA SER A 165 -15.56 -7.42 4.72
C SER A 165 -16.62 -7.20 3.66
N ALA A 166 -16.34 -7.69 2.45
CA ALA A 166 -17.26 -7.59 1.32
C ALA A 166 -17.19 -8.85 0.47
N LYS A 167 -18.38 -9.32 0.04
CA LYS A 167 -18.53 -10.40 -0.94
C LYS A 167 -18.71 -9.80 -2.33
N PHE A 168 -17.80 -10.12 -3.24
CA PHE A 168 -17.77 -9.60 -4.61
C PHE A 168 -18.41 -10.55 -5.60
N SER A 169 -18.27 -11.86 -5.40
CA SER A 169 -18.87 -12.91 -6.23
C SER A 169 -19.20 -14.16 -5.41
N ALA A 170 -19.69 -15.21 -6.06
CA ALA A 170 -19.94 -16.51 -5.42
C ALA A 170 -18.66 -17.18 -4.86
N THR A 171 -17.48 -16.76 -5.33
CA THR A 171 -16.19 -17.37 -5.00
C THR A 171 -15.16 -16.34 -4.53
N LYS A 172 -15.56 -15.09 -4.28
CA LYS A 172 -14.64 -14.02 -3.91
C LYS A 172 -15.26 -13.13 -2.85
N SER A 173 -14.64 -13.16 -1.67
CA SER A 173 -14.86 -12.26 -0.55
C SER A 173 -13.51 -11.79 -0.02
N LEU A 174 -13.43 -10.54 0.42
CA LEU A 174 -12.23 -9.98 1.05
C LEU A 174 -12.58 -9.52 2.46
N LEU A 175 -11.71 -9.83 3.42
CA LEU A 175 -11.65 -9.18 4.72
C LEU A 175 -10.49 -8.18 4.70
N PHE A 176 -10.79 -6.94 5.05
CA PHE A 176 -9.82 -5.89 5.29
C PHE A 176 -9.73 -5.65 6.78
N SER A 177 -8.54 -5.78 7.34
CA SER A 177 -8.24 -5.44 8.73
C SER A 177 -7.14 -4.39 8.76
N PHE A 178 -7.33 -3.35 9.55
CA PHE A 178 -6.35 -2.28 9.71
C PHE A 178 -6.13 -2.01 11.18
N ARG A 179 -4.88 -2.07 11.62
CA ARG A 179 -4.47 -1.80 12.99
C ARG A 179 -3.59 -0.57 13.03
N ASP A 180 -3.87 0.34 13.96
CA ASP A 180 -3.02 1.49 14.29
C ASP A 180 -2.80 1.54 15.79
N THR A 181 -1.57 1.22 16.21
CA THR A 181 -1.20 1.15 17.63
C THR A 181 -0.90 2.53 18.23
N ALA A 182 -0.71 3.55 17.40
CA ALA A 182 -0.48 4.93 17.83
C ALA A 182 -1.78 5.76 17.88
N ALA A 183 -2.85 5.26 17.27
CA ALA A 183 -4.14 5.94 17.21
C ALA A 183 -4.68 6.28 18.61
N ARG A 184 -4.92 7.58 18.83
CA ARG A 184 -5.50 8.11 20.08
C ARG A 184 -7.02 8.18 20.03
N SER A 185 -7.58 8.16 18.84
CA SER A 185 -9.01 8.07 18.55
C SER A 185 -9.21 6.97 17.51
N GLY A 186 -10.40 6.37 17.49
CA GLY A 186 -10.76 5.38 16.47
C GLY A 186 -11.03 6.01 15.10
N ASP A 187 -10.27 7.01 14.67
CA ASP A 187 -10.46 7.67 13.38
C ASP A 187 -10.18 6.68 12.24
N THR A 188 -11.19 6.45 11.41
CA THR A 188 -11.17 5.50 10.31
C THR A 188 -10.74 6.12 8.98
N GLY A 189 -10.33 7.40 8.95
CA GLY A 189 -10.05 8.14 7.72
C GLY A 189 -9.06 7.47 6.77
N LEU A 190 -7.88 7.06 7.27
CA LEU A 190 -6.89 6.37 6.45
C LEU A 190 -7.40 5.00 5.97
N PHE A 191 -8.10 4.26 6.84
CA PHE A 191 -8.68 2.98 6.46
C PHE A 191 -9.72 3.12 5.34
N LYS A 192 -10.62 4.12 5.44
CA LYS A 192 -11.58 4.45 4.38
C LYS A 192 -10.91 4.82 3.06
N GLN A 193 -9.79 5.54 3.09
CA GLN A 193 -9.02 5.86 1.87
C GLN A 193 -8.43 4.60 1.23
N LEU A 194 -7.90 3.68 2.03
CA LEU A 194 -7.39 2.39 1.54
C LEU A 194 -8.52 1.56 0.92
N LEU A 195 -9.66 1.43 1.61
CA LEU A 195 -10.85 0.72 1.11
C LEU A 195 -11.38 1.33 -0.20
N ALA A 196 -11.42 2.66 -0.30
CA ALA A 196 -11.88 3.37 -1.50
C ALA A 196 -10.95 3.16 -2.71
N SER A 197 -9.71 2.74 -2.48
CA SER A 197 -8.75 2.44 -3.55
C SER A 197 -8.81 1.01 -4.07
N VAL A 198 -9.65 0.16 -3.46
CA VAL A 198 -9.77 -1.25 -3.84
C VAL A 198 -10.45 -1.39 -5.21
N ILE A 199 -9.85 -2.22 -6.06
CA ILE A 199 -10.44 -2.68 -7.32
C ILE A 199 -10.45 -4.20 -7.32
N VAL A 200 -11.58 -4.80 -7.72
CA VAL A 200 -11.75 -6.26 -7.80
C VAL A 200 -12.05 -6.67 -9.24
N THR A 201 -11.37 -7.70 -9.72
CA THR A 201 -11.48 -8.21 -11.10
C THR A 201 -11.86 -9.69 -11.14
#